data_AF-A0A2D6PZL2-F1
#
_entry.id   AF-A0A2D6PZL2-F1
#
_cell.length_a   1.000
_cell.length_b   1.000
_cell.length_c   1.000
_cell.angle_alpha   90.00
_cell.angle_beta   90.00
_cell.angle_gamma   90.00
#
_symmetry.space_group_name_H-M   'P 1'
#
loop_
_entity.id
_entity.type
_entity.pdbx_description
1 polymer ?
#
loop_
_entity_poly.entity_id
_entity_poly.type
_entity_poly.pdbx_seq_one_letter_code
_entity_poly.pdbx_strand_id
1 'polypeptide(L)'
;MLEDRETVRKDLLAAVERVRPVLEESAVASEEARCLHEPVVRALHAEKLFRLCWPAELGGFEADPLLEFEVVAAVAGADTSAGGNLAVGSTHTAMVGAYVAQEAAD
;
A
#
# COMPACT_ATOMS: atom_id res chain seq x y z
N MET A 1 13.42 5.24 17.38
CA MET A 1 12.22 4.36 17.43
C MET A 1 10.90 5.12 17.29
N LEU A 2 10.57 6.13 18.12
CA LEU A 2 9.33 6.90 17.93
C LEU A 2 9.42 7.97 16.83
N GLU A 3 10.53 8.71 16.75
CA GLU A 3 10.79 9.69 15.68
C GLU A 3 10.87 9.04 14.29
N ASP A 4 11.35 7.79 14.25
CA ASP A 4 11.42 6.96 13.05
C ASP A 4 10.01 6.57 12.55
N ARG A 5 9.13 6.14 13.46
CA ARG A 5 7.73 5.83 13.16
C ARG A 5 6.93 7.03 12.65
N GLU A 6 7.12 8.20 13.25
CA GLU A 6 6.43 9.42 12.79
C GLU A 6 6.90 9.84 11.40
N THR A 7 8.20 9.66 11.11
CA THR A 7 8.77 9.92 9.78
C THR A 7 8.19 8.96 8.75
N VAL A 8 8.22 7.65 9.03
CA VAL A 8 7.62 6.62 8.16
C VAL A 8 6.14 6.91 7.88
N ARG A 9 5.38 7.28 8.92
CA ARG A 9 3.97 7.69 8.76
C ARG A 9 3.81 8.87 7.81
N LYS A 10 4.59 9.94 7.98
CA LYS A 10 4.53 11.12 7.11
C LYS A 10 4.88 10.76 5.67
N ASP A 11 5.89 9.93 5.47
CA ASP A 11 6.33 9.51 4.14
C ASP A 11 5.28 8.66 3.42
N LEU A 12 4.65 7.73 4.14
CA LEU A 12 3.56 6.90 3.60
C LEU A 12 2.33 7.73 3.23
N LEU A 13 1.93 8.68 4.09
CA LEU A 13 0.81 9.57 3.77
C LEU A 13 1.14 10.50 2.60
N ALA A 14 2.38 10.99 2.51
CA ALA A 14 2.84 11.75 1.35
C ALA A 14 2.84 10.89 0.08
N ALA A 15 3.12 9.59 0.18
CA ALA A 15 3.02 8.65 -0.94
C ALA A 15 1.56 8.45 -1.38
N VAL A 16 0.61 8.38 -0.45
CA VAL A 16 -0.82 8.36 -0.75
C VAL A 16 -1.23 9.61 -1.53
N GLU A 17 -0.78 10.79 -1.10
CA GLU A 17 -1.09 12.03 -1.82
C GLU A 17 -0.48 12.08 -3.23
N ARG A 18 0.68 11.43 -3.46
CA ARG A 18 1.26 11.31 -4.81
C ARG A 18 0.45 10.41 -5.74
N VAL A 19 -0.18 9.34 -5.23
CA VAL A 19 -1.00 8.44 -6.05
C VAL A 19 -2.45 8.89 -6.19
N ARG A 20 -2.94 9.76 -5.29
CA ARG A 20 -4.32 10.24 -5.26
C ARG A 20 -4.85 10.69 -6.64
N PRO A 21 -4.14 11.49 -7.45
CA PRO A 21 -4.64 11.90 -8.76
C PRO A 21 -4.91 10.70 -9.68
N VAL A 22 -4.03 9.70 -9.68
CA VAL A 22 -4.18 8.49 -10.52
C VAL A 22 -5.37 7.66 -10.07
N LEU A 23 -5.62 7.59 -8.76
CA LEU A 23 -6.79 6.92 -8.19
C LEU A 23 -8.09 7.59 -8.66
N GLU A 24 -8.18 8.92 -8.49
CA GLU A 24 -9.36 9.70 -8.83
C GLU A 24 -9.65 9.69 -10.34
N GLU A 25 -8.61 9.85 -11.17
CA GLU A 25 -8.72 9.82 -12.63
C GLU A 25 -9.14 8.43 -13.17
N SER A 26 -8.75 7.35 -12.47
CA SER A 26 -9.01 5.97 -12.91
C SER A 26 -10.26 5.34 -12.30
N ALA A 27 -10.94 6.01 -11.36
CA ALA A 27 -12.04 5.43 -10.59
C ALA A 27 -13.20 4.97 -11.49
N VAL A 28 -13.68 5.84 -12.39
CA VAL A 28 -14.79 5.51 -13.32
C VAL A 28 -14.42 4.33 -14.21
N ALA A 29 -13.22 4.35 -14.80
CA ALA A 29 -12.75 3.27 -15.67
C ALA A 29 -12.62 1.94 -14.92
N SER A 30 -12.19 1.98 -13.65
CA SER A 30 -12.07 0.78 -12.80
C SER A 30 -13.44 0.17 -12.48
N GLU A 31 -14.43 1.02 -12.16
CA GLU A 31 -15.80 0.59 -11.87
C GLU A 31 -16.47 -0.01 -13.13
N GLU A 32 -16.36 0.64 -14.29
CA GLU A 32 -16.89 0.13 -15.55
C GLU A 32 -16.26 -1.21 -15.95
N ALA A 33 -14.94 -1.35 -15.76
CA ALA A 33 -14.22 -2.59 -16.02
C ALA A 33 -14.48 -3.68 -14.97
N ARG A 34 -15.05 -3.34 -13.81
CA ARG A 34 -15.14 -4.19 -12.60
C ARG A 34 -13.78 -4.79 -12.21
N CYS A 35 -12.74 -4.00 -12.41
CA CYS A 35 -11.35 -4.39 -12.21
C CYS A 35 -10.52 -3.13 -12.00
N LEU A 36 -9.58 -3.16 -11.05
CA LEU A 36 -8.73 -2.01 -10.79
C LEU A 36 -7.87 -1.71 -12.02
N HIS A 37 -7.95 -0.47 -12.50
CA HIS A 37 -7.24 -0.09 -13.72
C HIS A 37 -5.71 -0.17 -13.51
N GLU A 38 -4.99 -0.63 -14.54
CA GLU A 38 -3.54 -0.87 -14.46
C GLU A 38 -2.70 0.32 -13.93
N PRO A 39 -2.95 1.58 -14.32
CA PRO A 39 -2.25 2.75 -13.79
C PRO A 39 -2.33 2.86 -12.26
N VAL A 40 -3.47 2.50 -11.65
CA VAL A 40 -3.62 2.50 -10.20
C VAL A 40 -2.70 1.47 -9.57
N VAL A 41 -2.72 0.23 -10.07
CA VAL A 41 -1.88 -0.86 -9.57
C VAL A 41 -0.40 -0.47 -9.67
N ARG A 42 0.00 0.09 -10.82
CA ARG A 42 1.38 0.57 -11.05
C ARG A 42 1.76 1.69 -10.10
N ALA A 43 0.89 2.67 -9.85
CA ALA A 43 1.15 3.78 -8.95
C ALA A 43 1.32 3.31 -7.50
N LEU A 44 0.42 2.46 -7.00
CA LEU A 44 0.51 1.87 -5.66
C LEU A 44 1.79 1.04 -5.48
N HIS A 45 2.19 0.29 -6.52
CA HIS A 45 3.43 -0.50 -6.50
C HIS A 45 4.69 0.37 -6.54
N ALA A 46 4.71 1.43 -7.36
CA ALA A 46 5.84 2.35 -7.48
C ALA A 46 6.14 3.05 -6.15
N GLU A 47 5.10 3.42 -5.41
CA GLU A 47 5.18 3.99 -4.06
C GLU A 47 5.38 2.94 -2.96
N LYS A 48 5.53 1.66 -3.32
CA LYS A 48 5.73 0.51 -2.41
C LYS A 48 4.63 0.34 -1.36
N LEU A 49 3.42 0.86 -1.59
CA LEU A 49 2.33 0.80 -0.61
C LEU A 49 1.91 -0.65 -0.32
N PHE A 50 2.04 -1.58 -1.28
CA PHE A 50 1.82 -3.02 -1.02
C PHE A 50 2.82 -3.65 -0.05
N ARG A 51 3.90 -2.95 0.34
CA ARG A 51 4.91 -3.41 1.30
C ARG A 51 4.76 -2.80 2.70
N LEU A 52 3.61 -2.18 2.98
CA LEU A 52 3.29 -1.55 4.27
C LEU A 52 3.72 -2.42 5.48
N CYS A 53 3.28 -3.68 5.49
CA CYS A 53 3.45 -4.58 6.63
C CYS A 53 4.66 -5.51 6.49
N TRP A 54 5.49 -5.34 5.46
CA TRP A 54 6.68 -6.17 5.28
C TRP A 54 7.76 -5.83 6.31
N PRO A 55 8.60 -6.80 6.71
CA PRO A 55 9.82 -6.54 7.47
C PRO A 55 10.71 -5.49 6.79
N ALA A 56 11.38 -4.65 7.58
CA ALA A 56 12.23 -3.58 7.07
C ALA A 56 13.42 -4.15 6.27
N GLU A 57 13.94 -5.31 6.70
CA GLU A 57 15.02 -6.05 6.04
C GLU A 57 14.66 -6.48 4.61
N LEU A 58 13.36 -6.65 4.30
CA LEU A 58 12.85 -6.96 2.96
C LEU A 58 12.40 -5.70 2.19
N GLY A 59 12.79 -4.51 2.68
CA GLY A 59 12.42 -3.22 2.10
C GLY A 59 10.96 -2.82 2.36
N GLY A 60 10.37 -3.35 3.42
CA GLY A 60 9.07 -2.96 3.96
C GLY A 60 9.12 -1.78 4.92
N PHE A 61 7.95 -1.41 5.43
CA PHE A 61 7.81 -0.28 6.37
C PHE A 61 7.46 -0.72 7.80
N GLU A 62 7.28 -2.02 8.05
CA GLU A 62 6.87 -2.57 9.35
C GLU A 62 5.70 -1.80 9.98
N ALA A 63 4.73 -1.40 9.15
CA ALA A 63 3.59 -0.64 9.60
C ALA A 63 2.79 -1.46 10.63
N ASP A 64 2.58 -0.87 11.80
CA ASP A 64 1.68 -1.44 12.80
C ASP A 64 0.21 -1.33 12.31
N PRO A 65 -0.74 -2.09 12.90
CA PRO A 65 -2.12 -2.10 12.43
C PRO A 65 -2.81 -0.73 12.41
N LEU A 66 -2.39 0.21 13.26
CA LEU A 66 -2.97 1.55 13.26
C LEU A 66 -2.48 2.36 12.07
N LEU A 67 -1.18 2.28 11.77
CA LEU A 67 -0.59 2.93 10.61
C LEU A 67 -1.10 2.32 9.29
N GLU A 68 -1.20 0.98 9.21
CA GLU A 68 -1.79 0.31 8.06
C GLU A 68 -3.22 0.80 7.82
N PHE A 69 -4.04 0.84 8.86
CA PHE A 69 -5.42 1.30 8.76
C PHE A 69 -5.51 2.75 8.28
N GLU A 70 -4.63 3.63 8.77
CA GLU A 70 -4.60 5.02 8.37
C GLU A 70 -4.26 5.20 6.88
N VAL A 71 -3.23 4.49 6.40
CA VAL A 71 -2.82 4.55 4.99
C VAL A 71 -3.92 3.98 4.09
N VAL A 72 -4.52 2.84 4.47
CA VAL A 72 -5.65 2.23 3.76
C VAL A 72 -6.83 3.19 3.69
N ALA A 73 -7.19 3.84 4.82
CA ALA A 73 -8.29 4.80 4.86
C ALA A 73 -8.01 6.02 3.97
N ALA A 74 -6.76 6.51 3.94
CA ALA A 74 -6.38 7.63 3.09
C ALA A 74 -6.50 7.29 1.59
N VAL A 75 -6.11 6.08 1.18
CA VAL A 75 -6.30 5.57 -0.20
C VAL A 75 -7.78 5.37 -0.51
N ALA A 76 -8.53 4.76 0.41
CA ALA A 76 -9.97 4.52 0.26
C ALA A 76 -10.78 5.80 0.10
N GLY A 77 -10.29 6.92 0.66
CA GLY A 77 -10.88 8.25 0.48
C GLY A 77 -10.78 8.79 -0.95
N ALA A 78 -9.85 8.29 -1.77
CA ALA A 78 -9.77 8.59 -3.20
C ALA A 78 -10.51 7.55 -4.05
N ASP A 79 -10.29 6.27 -3.76
CA ASP A 79 -10.94 5.14 -4.43
C ASP A 79 -11.10 3.96 -3.45
N THR A 80 -12.35 3.57 -3.18
CA THR A 80 -12.66 2.52 -2.18
C THR A 80 -12.17 1.14 -2.63
N SER A 81 -12.25 0.84 -3.93
CA SER A 81 -11.79 -0.42 -4.51
C SER A 81 -10.27 -0.56 -4.38
N ALA A 82 -9.51 0.51 -4.62
CA ALA A 82 -8.07 0.60 -4.42
C ALA A 82 -7.69 0.41 -2.95
N GLY A 83 -8.40 1.09 -2.03
CA GLY A 83 -8.17 0.93 -0.58
C GLY A 83 -8.38 -0.52 -0.12
N GLY A 84 -9.46 -1.16 -0.56
CA GLY A 84 -9.72 -2.58 -0.27
C GLY A 84 -8.66 -3.51 -0.84
N ASN A 85 -8.24 -3.29 -2.08
CA ASN A 85 -7.17 -4.09 -2.71
C ASN A 85 -5.82 -3.90 -2.00
N LEU A 86 -5.52 -2.67 -1.56
CA LEU A 86 -4.31 -2.37 -0.81
C LEU A 86 -4.29 -3.14 0.52
N ALA A 87 -5.36 -3.08 1.30
CA ALA A 87 -5.45 -3.78 2.59
C ALA A 87 -5.26 -5.30 2.45
N VAL A 88 -5.88 -5.90 1.44
CA VAL A 88 -5.73 -7.34 1.16
C VAL A 88 -4.31 -7.66 0.69
N GLY A 89 -3.74 -6.82 -0.19
CA GLY A 89 -2.42 -7.01 -0.77
C GLY A 89 -1.28 -6.85 0.23
N SER A 90 -1.30 -5.80 1.07
CA SER A 90 -0.27 -5.52 2.07
C SER A 90 -0.17 -6.64 3.10
N THR A 91 -1.31 -7.08 3.64
CA THR A 91 -1.36 -8.12 4.67
C THR A 91 -0.93 -9.49 4.10
N HIS A 92 -1.47 -9.92 2.95
CA HIS A 92 -1.12 -11.24 2.41
C HIS A 92 0.33 -11.34 1.96
N THR A 93 0.87 -10.30 1.32
CA THR A 93 2.27 -10.32 0.88
C THR A 93 3.24 -10.25 2.06
N ALA A 94 2.87 -9.58 3.16
CA ALA A 94 3.64 -9.61 4.40
C ALA A 94 3.71 -11.02 5.01
N MET A 95 2.63 -11.80 4.94
CA MET A 95 2.65 -13.20 5.38
C MET A 95 3.62 -14.04 4.55
N VAL A 96 3.70 -13.81 3.24
CA VAL A 96 4.72 -14.47 2.40
C VAL A 96 6.11 -14.09 2.89
N GLY A 97 6.42 -12.80 3.04
CA GLY A 97 7.73 -12.35 3.55
C GLY A 97 8.10 -12.90 4.93
N ALA A 98 7.13 -13.14 5.82
CA ALA A 98 7.37 -13.68 7.16
C ALA A 98 7.61 -15.20 7.20
N TYR A 99 7.18 -15.95 6.18
CA TYR A 99 7.18 -17.42 6.21
C TYR A 99 7.90 -18.09 5.03
N VAL A 100 8.34 -17.34 4.01
CA VAL A 100 9.19 -17.90 2.94
C VAL A 100 10.60 -18.17 3.44
N ALA A 101 11.25 -19.18 2.87
CA ALA A 101 12.66 -19.43 3.08
C ALA A 101 13.48 -18.23 2.58
N GLN A 102 14.60 -17.94 3.24
CA GLN A 102 15.47 -16.79 2.92
C GLN A 102 15.85 -16.76 1.43
N GLU A 103 16.07 -17.94 0.83
CA GLU A 103 16.44 -18.10 -0.58
C GLU A 103 15.33 -17.69 -1.57
N ALA A 104 14.10 -17.52 -1.11
CA ALA A 104 12.95 -17.09 -1.93
C ALA A 104 12.58 -15.61 -1.71
N ALA A 105 13.31 -14.91 -0.85
CA ALA A 105 13.11 -13.49 -0.57
C ALA A 105 14.01 -12.55 -1.42
N ASP A 106 15.01 -13.13 -2.11
CA ASP A 106 15.91 -12.46 -3.08
C ASP A 106 15.26 -12.31 -4.48
#